data_AF-A0A931W7F2-F1
#
_entry.id   AF-A0A931W7F2-F1
#
_cell.length_a   1.000
_cell.length_b   1.000
_cell.length_c   1.000
_cell.angle_alpha   90.00
_cell.angle_beta   90.00
_cell.angle_gamma   90.00
#
_symmetry.space_group_name_H-M   'P 1'
#
loop_
_entity.id
_entity.type
_entity.pdbx_description
1 polymer ?
#
loop_
_entity_poly.entity_id
_entity_poly.type
_entity_poly.pdbx_seq_one_letter_code
_entity_poly.pdbx_strand_id
1 'polypeptide(L)'
;MKKFLPILVIFSLALIFPYYSLARVTPEDIVNSQKETFESKIKNYSLENQNKIKSLVAKIETINKQRTQELELIVQTQGLILDEYVRRNNIQEDGGKDGIHRSNDPVAVVRIEITRAHEAVAYQAAKNYIPSLTSESNMKSNLLNLINKLEYELNSARSQVIKSQNILKGVISE
;
A
#
# COMPACT_ATOMS: atom_id res chain seq x y z
N MET A 1 23.10 -27.35 -50.87
CA MET A 1 21.83 -27.25 -50.12
C MET A 1 21.72 -28.14 -48.86
N LYS A 2 22.75 -28.91 -48.45
CA LYS A 2 22.66 -29.82 -47.28
C LYS A 2 22.89 -29.18 -45.89
N LYS A 3 23.34 -27.92 -45.82
CA LYS A 3 23.65 -27.22 -44.55
C LYS A 3 22.47 -26.44 -43.94
N PHE A 4 21.36 -26.28 -44.67
CA PHE A 4 20.18 -25.55 -44.19
C PHE A 4 19.16 -26.43 -43.46
N LEU A 5 19.17 -27.75 -43.70
CA LEU A 5 18.29 -28.72 -43.05
C LEU A 5 18.43 -28.75 -41.51
N PRO A 6 19.65 -28.77 -40.92
CA PRO A 6 19.76 -28.81 -39.45
C PRO A 6 19.26 -27.53 -38.78
N ILE A 7 19.41 -26.37 -39.44
CA ILE A 7 18.92 -25.08 -38.93
C ILE A 7 17.38 -25.06 -38.95
N LEU A 8 16.78 -25.58 -40.03
CA LEU A 8 15.33 -25.65 -40.15
C LEU A 8 14.73 -26.59 -39.09
N VAL A 9 15.39 -27.73 -38.82
CA VAL A 9 14.97 -28.70 -37.78
C VAL A 9 15.05 -28.08 -36.38
N ILE A 10 16.15 -27.39 -36.04
CA ILE A 10 16.29 -26.70 -34.75
C ILE A 10 15.24 -25.59 -34.58
N PHE A 11 14.98 -24.83 -35.65
CA PHE A 11 13.95 -23.78 -35.63
C PHE A 11 12.54 -24.35 -35.47
N SER A 12 12.23 -25.47 -36.12
CA SER A 12 10.96 -26.16 -35.90
C SER A 12 10.83 -26.77 -34.51
N LEU A 13 11.90 -27.28 -33.91
CA LEU A 13 11.90 -27.76 -32.52
C LEU A 13 11.63 -26.60 -31.54
N ALA A 14 12.20 -25.42 -31.77
CA ALA A 14 11.94 -24.24 -30.95
C ALA A 14 10.48 -23.75 -31.01
N LEU A 15 9.76 -24.00 -32.11
CA LEU A 15 8.33 -23.66 -32.25
C LEU A 15 7.38 -24.68 -31.60
N ILE A 16 7.85 -25.91 -31.35
CA ILE A 16 7.04 -26.99 -30.74
C ILE A 16 7.14 -26.97 -29.21
N PHE A 17 8.16 -26.33 -28.63
CA PHE A 17 8.20 -26.13 -27.19
C PHE A 17 7.22 -25.01 -26.81
N PRO A 18 6.08 -25.31 -26.16
CA PRO A 18 5.25 -24.26 -25.61
C PRO A 18 6.10 -23.49 -24.61
N TYR A 19 6.30 -22.19 -24.87
CA TYR A 19 6.76 -21.29 -23.83
C TYR A 19 5.78 -21.43 -22.68
N TYR A 20 6.21 -22.04 -21.57
CA TYR A 20 5.44 -22.08 -20.34
C TYR A 20 5.17 -20.64 -19.92
N SER A 21 3.99 -20.11 -20.25
CA SER A 21 3.56 -18.84 -19.70
C SER A 21 3.32 -19.11 -18.22
N LEU A 22 4.25 -18.69 -17.36
CA LEU A 22 4.01 -18.68 -15.93
C LEU A 22 2.78 -17.81 -15.71
N ALA A 23 1.69 -18.41 -15.21
CA ALA A 23 0.50 -17.67 -14.86
C ALA A 23 0.91 -16.56 -13.89
N ARG A 24 0.69 -15.31 -14.29
CA ARG A 24 1.04 -14.15 -13.47
C ARG A 24 0.12 -14.15 -12.26
N VAL A 25 0.66 -14.46 -11.09
CA VAL A 25 -0.06 -14.31 -9.82
C VAL A 25 -0.40 -12.84 -9.64
N THR A 26 -1.69 -12.53 -9.55
CA THR A 26 -2.18 -11.16 -9.30
C THR A 26 -2.22 -10.87 -7.79
N PRO A 27 -2.23 -9.60 -7.37
CA PRO A 27 -2.44 -9.25 -5.96
C PRO A 27 -3.74 -9.83 -5.38
N GLU A 28 -4.78 -9.93 -6.20
CA GLU A 28 -6.07 -10.49 -5.80
C GLU A 28 -5.99 -12.00 -5.53
N ASP A 29 -5.24 -12.74 -6.34
CA ASP A 29 -4.98 -14.17 -6.11
C ASP A 29 -4.28 -14.41 -4.77
N ILE A 30 -3.34 -13.53 -4.39
CA ILE A 30 -2.63 -13.62 -3.10
C ILE A 30 -3.61 -13.40 -1.94
N VAL A 31 -4.46 -12.36 -2.03
CA VAL A 31 -5.45 -12.05 -0.98
C VAL A 31 -6.46 -13.18 -0.85
N ASN A 32 -6.96 -13.72 -1.96
CA ASN A 32 -7.91 -14.82 -1.96
C ASN A 32 -7.29 -16.10 -1.36
N SER A 33 -6.07 -16.44 -1.75
CA SER A 33 -5.33 -17.56 -1.16
C SER A 33 -5.12 -17.42 0.36
N GLN A 34 -4.84 -16.20 0.83
CA GLN A 34 -4.74 -15.93 2.27
C GLN A 34 -6.09 -16.09 2.99
N LYS A 35 -7.19 -15.61 2.39
CA LYS A 35 -8.55 -15.77 2.93
C LYS A 35 -8.96 -17.24 3.00
N GLU A 36 -8.71 -18.02 1.96
CA GLU A 36 -9.00 -19.45 1.92
C GLU A 36 -8.22 -20.21 2.99
N THR A 37 -6.93 -19.92 3.13
CA THR A 37 -6.08 -20.51 4.18
C THR A 37 -6.61 -20.16 5.57
N PHE A 38 -7.03 -18.92 5.77
CA PHE A 38 -7.60 -18.45 7.02
C PHE A 38 -8.93 -19.15 7.35
N GLU A 39 -9.89 -19.17 6.43
CA GLU A 39 -11.20 -19.82 6.62
C GLU A 39 -11.04 -21.33 6.87
N SER A 40 -10.13 -21.99 6.15
CA SER A 40 -9.80 -23.40 6.36
C SER A 40 -9.26 -23.67 7.78
N LYS A 41 -8.41 -22.78 8.31
CA LYS A 41 -7.86 -22.91 9.67
C LYS A 41 -8.91 -22.73 10.75
N ILE A 42 -9.75 -21.69 10.65
CA ILE A 42 -10.73 -21.40 11.69
C ILE A 42 -11.89 -22.39 11.71
N LYS A 43 -12.19 -23.07 10.59
CA LYS A 43 -13.27 -24.07 10.51
C LYS A 43 -13.17 -25.16 11.58
N ASN A 44 -11.95 -25.49 11.99
CA ASN A 44 -11.68 -26.53 12.99
C ASN A 44 -11.64 -26.01 14.43
N TYR A 45 -11.81 -24.70 14.66
CA TYR A 45 -11.78 -24.11 16.00
C TYR A 45 -13.16 -24.20 16.65
N SER A 46 -13.23 -24.03 17.97
CA SER A 46 -14.51 -23.87 18.67
C SER A 46 -15.32 -22.69 18.10
N LEU A 47 -16.65 -22.83 18.09
CA LEU A 47 -17.55 -21.79 17.56
C LEU A 47 -17.32 -20.42 18.24
N GLU A 48 -17.06 -20.44 19.55
CA GLU A 48 -16.73 -19.24 20.31
C GLU A 48 -15.48 -18.54 19.78
N ASN A 49 -14.40 -19.28 19.52
CA ASN A 49 -13.16 -18.73 19.01
C ASN A 49 -13.29 -18.28 17.54
N GLN A 50 -14.05 -19.00 16.71
CA GLN A 50 -14.37 -18.55 15.35
C GLN A 50 -15.03 -17.17 15.38
N ASN A 51 -16.06 -16.98 16.22
CA ASN A 51 -16.77 -15.72 16.35
C ASN A 51 -15.86 -14.59 16.87
N LYS A 52 -15.02 -14.88 17.86
CA LYS A 52 -14.04 -13.91 18.40
C LYS A 52 -13.04 -13.45 17.33
N ILE A 53 -12.49 -14.38 16.55
CA ILE A 53 -11.54 -14.06 15.47
C ILE A 53 -12.23 -13.22 14.40
N LYS A 54 -13.38 -13.64 13.89
CA LYS A 54 -14.12 -12.90 12.85
C LYS A 54 -14.49 -11.49 13.32
N SER A 55 -14.95 -11.36 14.57
CA SER A 55 -15.25 -10.06 15.17
C SER A 55 -14.02 -9.16 15.26
N LEU A 56 -12.86 -9.71 15.65
CA LEU A 56 -11.63 -8.94 15.75
C LEU A 56 -11.10 -8.51 14.38
N VAL A 57 -11.14 -9.39 13.38
CA VAL A 57 -10.74 -9.06 11.99
C VAL A 57 -11.59 -7.91 11.46
N ALA A 58 -12.92 -7.98 11.61
CA ALA A 58 -13.82 -6.90 11.20
C ALA A 58 -13.52 -5.57 11.93
N LYS A 59 -13.17 -5.63 13.23
CA LYS A 59 -12.75 -4.44 13.98
C LYS A 59 -11.43 -3.86 13.46
N ILE A 60 -10.46 -4.71 13.14
CA ILE A 60 -9.17 -4.28 12.57
C ILE A 60 -9.39 -3.59 11.21
N GLU A 61 -10.20 -4.16 10.33
CA GLU A 61 -10.54 -3.55 9.04
C GLU A 61 -11.25 -2.20 9.22
N THR A 62 -12.19 -2.13 10.17
CA THR A 62 -12.90 -0.89 10.52
C THR A 62 -11.94 0.18 11.03
N ILE A 63 -11.04 -0.17 11.95
CA ILE A 63 -10.04 0.76 12.50
C ILE A 63 -9.10 1.23 11.40
N ASN A 64 -8.59 0.33 10.55
CA ASN A 64 -7.70 0.71 9.46
C ASN A 64 -8.41 1.71 8.54
N LYS A 65 -9.63 1.41 8.11
CA LYS A 65 -10.44 2.28 7.25
C LYS A 65 -10.68 3.65 7.88
N GLN A 66 -11.13 3.69 9.14
CA GLN A 66 -11.40 4.95 9.83
C GLN A 66 -10.14 5.80 9.95
N ARG A 67 -9.03 5.21 10.38
CA ARG A 67 -7.77 5.94 10.56
C ARG A 67 -7.16 6.42 9.25
N THR A 68 -7.22 5.62 8.19
CA THR A 68 -6.72 6.07 6.88
C THR A 68 -7.61 7.14 6.27
N GLN A 69 -8.93 7.09 6.47
CA GLN A 69 -9.84 8.18 6.07
C GLN A 69 -9.53 9.50 6.81
N GLU A 70 -9.28 9.43 8.12
CA GLU A 70 -8.85 10.60 8.91
C GLU A 70 -7.54 11.20 8.38
N LEU A 71 -6.53 10.35 8.13
CA LEU A 71 -5.24 10.78 7.61
C LEU A 71 -5.36 11.35 6.19
N GLU A 72 -6.18 10.74 5.35
CA GLU A 72 -6.42 11.18 3.98
C GLU A 72 -7.04 12.58 3.95
N LEU A 73 -8.04 12.84 4.80
CA LEU A 73 -8.63 14.17 4.94
C LEU A 73 -7.59 15.22 5.35
N ILE A 74 -6.68 14.86 6.26
CA ILE A 74 -5.59 15.76 6.68
C ILE A 74 -4.68 16.08 5.49
N VAL A 75 -4.25 15.08 4.73
CA VAL A 75 -3.36 15.27 3.57
C VAL A 75 -4.02 16.08 2.46
N GLN A 76 -5.29 15.83 2.16
CA GLN A 76 -6.07 16.65 1.22
C GLN A 76 -6.15 18.10 1.68
N THR A 77 -6.40 18.32 2.98
CA THR A 77 -6.43 19.67 3.56
C THR A 77 -5.08 20.36 3.46
N GLN A 78 -3.96 19.64 3.68
CA GLN A 78 -2.62 20.19 3.46
C GLN A 78 -2.41 20.64 2.01
N GLY A 79 -2.91 19.84 1.05
CA GLY A 79 -2.90 20.18 -0.37
C GLY A 79 -3.61 21.52 -0.65
N LEU A 80 -4.85 21.65 -0.16
CA LEU A 80 -5.66 22.86 -0.29
C LEU A 80 -5.00 24.10 0.35
N ILE A 81 -4.38 23.93 1.52
CA ILE A 81 -3.67 25.03 2.20
C ILE A 81 -2.50 25.52 1.34
N LEU A 82 -1.70 24.60 0.78
CA LEU A 82 -0.59 24.98 -0.08
C LEU A 82 -1.08 25.66 -1.36
N ASP A 83 -2.13 25.14 -1.99
CA ASP A 83 -2.69 25.73 -3.22
C ASP A 83 -3.15 27.17 -2.99
N GLU A 84 -3.81 27.41 -1.85
CA GLU A 84 -4.24 28.75 -1.45
C GLU A 84 -3.05 29.67 -1.13
N TYR A 85 -1.98 29.16 -0.51
CA TYR A 85 -0.75 29.91 -0.26
C TYR A 85 -0.05 30.33 -1.56
N VAL A 86 0.10 29.40 -2.51
CA VAL A 86 0.67 29.64 -3.85
C VAL A 86 -0.14 30.72 -4.57
N ARG A 87 -1.46 30.61 -4.55
CA ARG A 87 -2.39 31.56 -5.18
C ARG A 87 -2.26 32.96 -4.57
N ARG A 88 -2.22 33.09 -3.24
CA ARG A 88 -2.13 34.40 -2.55
C ARG A 88 -0.82 35.13 -2.82
N ASN A 89 0.27 34.38 -2.96
CA ASN A 89 1.60 34.93 -3.16
C ASN A 89 2.00 35.03 -4.64
N ASN A 90 1.10 34.69 -5.58
CA ASN A 90 1.37 34.64 -7.02
C ASN A 90 2.65 33.84 -7.36
N ILE A 91 2.90 32.76 -6.62
CA ILE A 91 4.07 31.91 -6.85
C ILE A 91 3.85 31.18 -8.17
N GLN A 92 4.74 31.42 -9.13
CA GLN A 92 4.77 30.62 -10.33
C GLN A 92 5.42 29.29 -9.98
N GLU A 93 4.59 28.26 -9.82
CA GLU A 93 5.10 26.89 -9.78
C GLU A 93 5.75 26.62 -11.14
N ASP A 94 7.07 26.44 -11.14
CA ASP A 94 7.79 25.86 -12.27
C ASP A 94 7.26 24.42 -12.41
N GLY A 95 6.10 24.28 -13.06
CA GLY A 95 5.55 23.00 -13.48
C GLY A 95 6.57 22.40 -14.42
N GLY A 96 7.49 21.59 -13.87
CA GLY A 96 8.70 21.16 -14.53
C GLY A 96 8.36 20.54 -15.87
N LYS A 97 8.53 21.31 -16.95
CA LYS A 97 8.35 20.85 -18.33
C LYS A 97 9.29 19.69 -18.68
N ASP A 98 10.31 19.48 -17.85
CA ASP A 98 11.37 18.49 -18.04
C ASP A 98 11.32 17.36 -16.99
N GLY A 99 10.32 17.33 -16.10
CA GLY A 99 10.21 16.32 -15.04
C GLY A 99 11.24 16.42 -13.91
N ILE A 100 12.19 17.36 -14.01
CA ILE A 100 13.22 17.60 -12.98
C ILE A 100 12.71 18.71 -12.05
N HIS A 101 12.23 18.30 -10.87
CA HIS A 101 11.87 19.25 -9.81
C HIS A 101 13.15 19.88 -9.25
N ARG A 102 13.26 21.21 -9.28
CA ARG A 102 14.35 21.93 -8.59
C ARG A 102 14.17 21.72 -7.10
N SER A 103 15.05 20.94 -6.46
CA SER A 103 14.93 20.54 -5.05
C SER A 103 14.97 21.69 -4.03
N ASN A 104 15.18 22.92 -4.48
CA ASN A 104 15.38 24.09 -3.62
C ASN A 104 14.16 25.02 -3.56
N ASP A 105 13.10 24.79 -4.37
CA ASP A 105 11.85 25.53 -4.22
C ASP A 105 11.06 24.99 -3.01
N PRO A 106 10.84 25.79 -1.96
CA PRO A 106 10.12 25.36 -0.78
C PRO A 106 8.71 24.83 -1.09
N VAL A 107 8.00 25.41 -2.07
CA VAL A 107 6.66 24.96 -2.48
C VAL A 107 6.73 23.57 -3.11
N ALA A 108 7.67 23.35 -4.02
CA ALA A 108 7.90 22.04 -4.64
C ALA A 108 8.26 20.97 -3.60
N VAL A 109 9.09 21.31 -2.62
CA VAL A 109 9.45 20.41 -1.51
C VAL A 109 8.22 20.02 -0.70
N VAL A 110 7.37 20.98 -0.34
CA VAL A 110 6.11 20.69 0.37
C VAL A 110 5.21 19.78 -0.47
N ARG A 111 5.07 20.04 -1.77
CA ARG A 111 4.25 19.23 -2.68
C ARG A 111 4.71 17.78 -2.76
N ILE A 112 6.03 17.56 -2.84
CA ILE A 112 6.64 16.21 -2.83
C ILE A 112 6.30 15.48 -1.52
N GLU A 113 6.40 16.17 -0.39
CA GLU A 113 6.15 15.55 0.92
C GLU A 113 4.66 15.28 1.17
N ILE A 114 3.75 16.16 0.72
CA ILE A 114 2.31 15.89 0.69
C ILE A 114 2.01 14.66 -0.18
N THR A 115 2.64 14.55 -1.35
CA THR A 115 2.47 13.39 -2.25
C THR A 115 2.92 12.10 -1.57
N ARG A 116 4.11 12.10 -0.94
CA ARG A 116 4.61 10.94 -0.18
C ARG A 116 3.69 10.56 0.97
N ALA A 117 3.13 11.53 1.68
CA ALA A 117 2.16 11.29 2.74
C ALA A 117 0.87 10.67 2.20
N HIS A 118 0.33 11.19 1.09
CA HIS A 118 -0.85 10.64 0.42
C HIS A 118 -0.62 9.20 -0.04
N GLU A 119 0.51 8.92 -0.69
CA GLU A 119 0.89 7.56 -1.10
C GLU A 119 0.97 6.63 0.11
N ALA A 120 1.62 7.04 1.20
CA ALA A 120 1.74 6.23 2.41
C ALA A 120 0.36 5.89 3.00
N VAL A 121 -0.58 6.85 3.03
CA VAL A 121 -1.96 6.63 3.47
C VAL A 121 -2.71 5.69 2.53
N ALA A 122 -2.58 5.88 1.22
CA ALA A 122 -3.21 5.01 0.22
C ALA A 122 -2.70 3.57 0.29
N TYR A 123 -1.38 3.38 0.41
CA TYR A 123 -0.79 2.05 0.62
C TYR A 123 -1.31 1.39 1.90
N GLN A 124 -1.42 2.15 2.99
CA GLN A 124 -1.97 1.65 4.24
C GLN A 124 -3.46 1.31 4.14
N ALA A 125 -4.24 2.10 3.41
CA ALA A 125 -5.66 1.87 3.18
C ALA A 125 -5.91 0.60 2.36
N ALA A 126 -5.01 0.26 1.44
CA ALA A 126 -5.09 -0.93 0.61
C ALA A 126 -4.67 -2.23 1.33
N LYS A 127 -4.12 -2.16 2.56
CA LYS A 127 -3.68 -3.36 3.28
C LYS A 127 -4.86 -4.17 3.81
N ASN A 128 -4.78 -5.47 3.57
CA ASN A 128 -5.66 -6.47 4.15
C ASN A 128 -4.98 -7.13 5.36
N TYR A 129 -5.66 -7.13 6.50
CA TYR A 129 -5.13 -7.66 7.76
C TYR A 129 -5.71 -9.06 8.04
N ILE A 130 -5.25 -10.04 7.27
CA ILE A 130 -5.65 -11.44 7.46
C ILE A 130 -4.72 -12.09 8.49
N PRO A 131 -5.24 -12.65 9.61
CA PRO A 131 -4.40 -13.29 10.62
C PRO A 131 -3.68 -14.52 10.07
N SER A 132 -2.37 -14.60 10.30
CA SER A 132 -1.62 -15.85 10.11
C SER A 132 -1.74 -16.72 11.35
N LEU A 133 -2.78 -17.56 11.39
CA LEU A 133 -3.05 -18.45 12.52
C LEU A 133 -2.16 -19.70 12.45
N THR A 134 -1.60 -20.16 13.57
CA THR A 134 -0.85 -21.44 13.61
C THR A 134 -1.66 -22.56 14.24
N SER A 135 -2.25 -22.32 15.40
CA SER A 135 -3.14 -23.24 16.12
C SER A 135 -4.11 -22.47 17.02
N GLU A 136 -5.20 -23.11 17.47
CA GLU A 136 -6.16 -22.46 18.37
C GLU A 136 -5.52 -22.05 19.69
N SER A 137 -4.60 -22.86 20.22
CA SER A 137 -3.81 -22.54 21.42
C SER A 137 -2.94 -21.28 21.27
N ASN A 138 -2.49 -20.97 20.04
CA ASN A 138 -1.66 -19.81 19.74
C ASN A 138 -2.45 -18.60 19.25
N MET A 139 -3.77 -18.73 19.12
CA MET A 139 -4.67 -17.70 18.57
C MET A 139 -4.42 -16.33 19.21
N LYS A 140 -4.35 -16.26 20.55
CA LYS A 140 -4.12 -14.98 21.25
C LYS A 140 -2.83 -14.30 20.81
N SER A 141 -1.74 -15.05 20.70
CA SER A 141 -0.44 -14.54 20.27
C SER A 141 -0.48 -14.08 18.80
N ASN A 142 -1.08 -14.88 17.91
CA ASN A 142 -1.22 -14.51 16.49
C ASN A 142 -2.03 -13.22 16.31
N LEU A 143 -3.13 -13.08 17.05
CA LEU A 143 -3.99 -11.90 17.00
C LEU A 143 -3.30 -10.65 17.57
N LEU A 144 -2.56 -10.78 18.68
CA LEU A 144 -1.77 -9.67 19.23
C LEU A 144 -0.70 -9.20 18.25
N ASN A 145 -0.01 -10.13 17.58
CA ASN A 145 0.98 -9.76 16.55
C ASN A 145 0.34 -8.99 15.40
N LEU A 146 -0.87 -9.36 14.98
CA LEU A 146 -1.60 -8.65 13.93
C LEU A 146 -1.98 -7.23 14.38
N ILE A 147 -2.47 -7.07 15.63
CA ILE A 147 -2.80 -5.76 16.21
C ILE A 147 -1.55 -4.88 16.27
N ASN A 148 -0.44 -5.39 16.79
CA ASN A 148 0.82 -4.65 16.88
C ASN A 148 1.33 -4.24 15.50
N LYS A 149 1.17 -5.11 14.49
CA LYS A 149 1.51 -4.79 13.10
C LYS A 149 0.64 -3.65 12.57
N LEU A 150 -0.68 -3.72 12.75
CA LEU A 150 -1.59 -2.64 12.35
C LEU A 150 -1.18 -1.31 13.00
N GLU A 151 -0.95 -1.31 14.30
CA GLU A 151 -0.58 -0.10 15.05
C GLU A 151 0.74 0.50 14.53
N TYR A 152 1.77 -0.33 14.36
CA TYR A 152 3.05 0.10 13.82
C TYR A 152 2.90 0.73 12.42
N GLU A 153 2.15 0.07 11.53
CA GLU A 153 1.97 0.52 10.16
C GLU A 153 1.13 1.80 10.08
N LEU A 154 0.07 1.93 10.90
CA LEU A 154 -0.70 3.17 11.03
C LEU A 154 0.16 4.32 11.57
N ASN A 155 1.00 4.08 12.57
CA ASN A 155 1.92 5.08 13.11
C ASN A 155 2.96 5.52 12.08
N SER A 156 3.42 4.60 11.23
CA SER A 156 4.32 4.92 10.12
C SER A 156 3.66 5.85 9.10
N ALA A 157 2.43 5.54 8.65
CA ALA A 157 1.66 6.41 7.75
C ALA A 157 1.40 7.78 8.38
N ARG A 158 0.98 7.81 9.65
CA ARG A 158 0.77 9.06 10.41
C ARG A 158 2.04 9.91 10.49
N SER A 159 3.20 9.28 10.66
CA SER A 159 4.47 10.00 10.75
C SER A 159 4.82 10.72 9.46
N GLN A 160 4.49 10.15 8.29
CA GLN A 160 4.63 10.83 7.00
C GLN A 160 3.71 12.04 6.89
N VAL A 161 2.45 11.92 7.33
CA VAL A 161 1.48 13.03 7.37
C VAL A 161 1.92 14.16 8.31
N ILE A 162 2.50 13.83 9.46
CA ILE A 162 3.02 14.83 10.40
C ILE A 162 4.25 15.53 9.80
N LYS A 163 5.13 14.77 9.15
CA LYS A 163 6.31 15.32 8.48
C LYS A 163 5.90 16.33 7.40
N SER A 164 4.99 15.96 6.51
CA SER A 164 4.48 16.86 5.47
C SER A 164 3.81 18.10 6.09
N GLN A 165 3.06 17.94 7.18
CA GLN A 165 2.44 19.06 7.90
C GLN A 165 3.49 20.03 8.46
N ASN A 166 4.57 19.53 9.05
CA ASN A 166 5.61 20.37 9.64
C ASN A 166 6.37 21.16 8.57
N ILE A 167 6.63 20.54 7.41
CA ILE A 167 7.28 21.21 6.27
C ILE A 167 6.35 22.28 5.69
N LEU A 168 5.06 21.97 5.49
CA LEU A 168 4.06 22.96 5.08
C LEU A 168 4.01 24.16 6.03
N LYS A 169 3.96 23.90 7.35
CA LYS A 169 3.97 24.97 8.37
C LYS A 169 5.21 25.85 8.27
N GLY A 170 6.38 25.27 8.02
CA GLY A 170 7.61 26.02 7.81
C GLY A 170 7.49 27.02 6.66
N VAL A 171 6.98 26.58 5.52
CA VAL A 171 6.86 27.41 4.31
C VAL A 171 5.80 28.51 4.44
N ILE A 172 4.66 28.23 5.07
CA ILE A 172 3.58 29.23 5.16
C ILE A 172 3.74 30.25 6.31
N SER A 173 4.71 30.03 7.20
CA SER A 173 4.96 30.91 8.35
C SER A 173 6.11 31.89 8.10
N GLU A 174 6.80 31.77 6.95
CA GLU A 174 7.75 32.77 6.42
C GLU A 174 7.00 33.92 5.74
#